data_AF-A0A914X7C7-F1
#
_entry.id   AF-A0A914X7C7-F1
#
_cell.length_a   1.000
_cell.length_b   1.000
_cell.length_c   1.000
_cell.angle_alpha   90.00
_cell.angle_beta   90.00
_cell.angle_gamma   90.00
#
_symmetry.space_group_name_H-M   'P 1'
#
loop_
_entity.id
_entity.type
_entity.pdbx_description
1 polymer ?
#
loop_
_entity_poly.entity_id
_entity_poly.type
_entity_poly.pdbx_seq_one_letter_code
_entity_poly.pdbx_strand_id
1 'polypeptide(L)' 'MPQYKLIYFDLYGRAETARILFHLAGVPYEDVRYNFYTEWAEKKSESRWGVLPELEVDGKKLAQSAAINQYLAKQF' A
#
# COMPACT_ATOMS: atom_id res chain seq x y z
N MET A 1 7.39 15.10 7.40
CA MET A 1 7.36 13.63 7.35
C MET A 1 6.92 13.23 5.95
N PRO A 2 7.48 12.16 5.37
CA PRO A 2 7.05 11.67 4.07
C PRO A 2 5.54 11.39 4.07
N GLN A 3 4.87 11.69 2.97
CA GLN A 3 3.47 11.37 2.78
C GLN A 3 3.36 9.93 2.28
N TYR A 4 2.73 9.08 3.09
CA TYR A 4 2.52 7.68 2.77
C TYR A 4 1.09 7.43 2.30
N LYS A 5 0.95 6.64 1.23
CA LYS A 5 -0.33 6.12 0.75
C LYS A 5 -0.18 4.64 0.42
N LEU A 6 -0.95 3.81 1.11
CA LEU A 6 -0.99 2.37 0.89
C LEU A 6 -2.25 2.02 0.11
N ILE A 7 -2.09 1.34 -1.02
CA ILE A 7 -3.17 1.00 -1.94
C ILE A 7 -3.32 -0.52 -1.97
N TYR A 8 -4.51 -1.00 -1.60
CA TYR A 8 -4.83 -2.42 -1.67
C TYR A 8 -6.34 -2.67 -1.86
N PHE A 9 -6.74 -3.93 -1.88
CA PHE A 9 -8.15 -4.30 -1.81
C PHE A 9 -8.73 -4.01 -0.43
N ASP A 10 -10.06 -3.86 -0.36
CA ASP A 10 -10.80 -3.78 0.90
C ASP A 10 -10.89 -5.15 1.60
N LEU A 11 -9.72 -5.63 2.01
CA LEU A 11 -9.47 -6.83 2.79
C LEU A 11 -8.10 -6.68 3.45
N TYR A 12 -7.80 -7.54 4.42
CA TYR A 12 -6.51 -7.56 5.09
C TYR A 12 -5.38 -7.98 4.12
N GLY A 13 -5.34 -9.27 3.78
CA GLY A 13 -4.49 -9.86 2.74
C GLY A 13 -3.02 -9.41 2.80
N ARG A 14 -2.42 -9.14 1.65
CA ARG A 14 -0.99 -8.85 1.51
C ARG A 14 -0.56 -7.47 2.02
N ALA A 15 -1.50 -6.56 2.25
CA ALA A 15 -1.20 -5.21 2.76
C ALA A 15 -1.24 -5.12 4.29
N GLU A 16 -1.80 -6.13 4.97
CA GLU A 16 -2.08 -6.01 6.41
C GLU A 16 -0.83 -5.82 7.26
N THR A 17 0.26 -6.51 6.92
CA THR A 17 1.54 -6.31 7.61
C THR A 17 2.01 -4.86 7.53
N ALA A 18 1.84 -4.19 6.39
CA ALA A 18 2.18 -2.79 6.23
C ALA A 18 1.28 -1.88 7.08
N ARG A 19 -0.04 -2.18 7.17
CA ARG A 19 -0.97 -1.45 8.03
C ARG A 19 -0.60 -1.55 9.51
N ILE A 20 -0.26 -2.75 9.97
CA ILE A 20 0.21 -3.01 11.35
C ILE A 20 1.49 -2.23 11.62
N LEU A 21 2.45 -2.26 10.69
CA LEU A 21 3.70 -1.52 10.77
C LEU A 21 3.47 -0.02 10.97
N PHE A 22 2.60 0.61 10.16
CA PHE A 22 2.23 2.01 10.35
C PHE A 22 1.58 2.29 11.71
N HIS A 23 0.66 1.43 12.13
CA HIS A 23 -0.04 1.58 13.41
C HIS A 23 0.92 1.49 14.60
N LEU A 24 1.81 0.49 14.61
CA LEU A 24 2.81 0.30 15.67
C LEU A 24 3.78 1.48 15.76
N ALA A 25 4.16 2.06 14.62
CA ALA A 25 5.06 3.21 14.56
C ALA A 25 4.36 4.55 14.88
N GLY A 26 3.02 4.58 14.98
CA GLY A 26 2.27 5.83 15.13
C GLY A 26 2.40 6.77 13.92
N VAL A 27 2.75 6.24 12.75
CA VAL A 27 2.97 7.02 11.53
C VAL A 27 1.66 7.10 10.74
N PRO A 28 1.14 8.30 10.45
CA PRO A 28 -0.07 8.44 9.65
C PRO A 28 0.20 8.08 8.18
N TYR A 29 -0.78 7.45 7.55
CA TYR A 29 -0.78 7.11 6.13
C TYR A 29 -2.22 7.13 5.59
N GLU A 30 -2.37 7.33 4.28
CA GLU A 30 -3.65 7.15 3.59
C GLU A 30 -3.84 5.66 3.24
N ASP A 31 -4.87 5.01 3.80
CA ASP A 31 -5.24 3.62 3.46
C ASP A 31 -6.30 3.63 2.36
N VAL A 32 -5.87 3.52 1.11
CA VAL A 32 -6.76 3.46 -0.05
C VAL A 32 -7.15 2.02 -0.32
N ARG A 33 -8.47 1.79 -0.27
CA ARG A 33 -9.05 0.46 -0.43
C ARG A 33 -9.95 0.41 -1.66
N TYR A 34 -9.64 -0.51 -2.56
CA TYR A 34 -10.46 -0.78 -3.73
C TYR A 34 -11.33 -2.01 -3.53
N ASN A 35 -12.57 -1.92 -3.97
CA ASN A 35 -13.43 -3.06 -4.14
C ASN A 35 -12.91 -3.93 -5.30
N PHE A 36 -12.64 -5.20 -5.00
CA PHE A 36 -12.12 -6.15 -5.97
C PHE A 36 -13.03 -6.34 -7.20
N TYR A 37 -14.35 -6.27 -7.02
CA TYR A 37 -15.33 -6.56 -8.06
C TYR A 37 -15.67 -5.36 -8.93
N THR A 38 -15.75 -4.17 -8.35
CA THR A 38 -16.26 -2.98 -9.05
C THR A 38 -15.17 -2.03 -9.53
N GLU A 39 -14.03 -1.93 -8.83
CA GLU A 39 -13.03 -0.88 -9.10
C GLU A 39 -11.73 -1.45 -9.68
N TRP A 40 -11.40 -2.71 -9.39
CA TRP A 40 -10.09 -3.26 -9.73
C TRP A 40 -9.81 -3.31 -11.23
N ALA A 41 -10.82 -3.61 -12.05
CA ALA A 41 -10.64 -3.72 -13.51
C ALA A 41 -10.10 -2.40 -14.11
N GLU A 42 -10.66 -1.27 -13.68
CA GLU A 42 -10.24 0.06 -14.12
C GLU A 42 -8.88 0.44 -13.49
N LYS A 43 -8.75 0.27 -12.16
CA LYS A 43 -7.53 0.65 -11.41
C LYS A 43 -6.29 -0.16 -11.76
N LYS A 44 -6.46 -1.40 -12.24
CA LYS A 44 -5.34 -2.22 -12.71
C LYS A 44 -4.55 -1.56 -13.83
N SER A 45 -5.21 -0.80 -14.71
CA SER A 45 -4.54 -0.06 -15.79
C SER A 45 -3.73 1.14 -15.30
N GLU A 46 -4.09 1.72 -14.15
CA GLU A 46 -3.39 2.84 -13.51
C GLU A 46 -2.19 2.38 -12.64
N SER A 47 -2.22 1.12 -12.18
CA SER A 47 -1.10 0.51 -11.46
C SER A 47 0.09 0.31 -12.39
N ARG A 48 1.27 0.77 -11.97
CA ARG A 48 2.49 0.69 -12.79
C ARG A 48 2.85 -0.74 -13.17
N TRP A 49 2.53 -1.69 -12.30
CA TRP A 49 2.85 -3.11 -12.48
C TRP A 49 1.60 -3.99 -12.64
N GLY A 50 0.40 -3.39 -12.67
CA GLY A 50 -0.87 -4.11 -12.77
C GLY A 50 -1.14 -5.05 -11.58
N VAL A 51 -0.53 -4.78 -10.42
CA VAL A 51 -0.61 -5.61 -9.21
C VAL A 51 -0.71 -4.75 -7.96
N LEU A 52 -1.34 -5.30 -6.92
CA LEU A 52 -1.42 -4.71 -5.58
C LEU A 52 -0.85 -5.70 -4.54
N PRO A 53 -0.32 -5.24 -3.39
CA PRO A 53 -0.31 -3.86 -2.92
C PRO A 53 0.74 -2.95 -3.56
N GLU A 54 0.46 -1.65 -3.56
CA GLU A 54 1.37 -0.55 -3.88
C GLU A 54 1.47 0.40 -2.68
N LEU A 55 2.68 0.84 -2.34
CA LEU A 55 2.96 1.93 -1.42
C LEU A 55 3.48 3.12 -2.22
N GLU A 56 2.93 4.30 -1.98
CA GLU A 56 3.43 5.56 -2.50
C GLU A 56 4.08 6.37 -1.37
N VAL A 57 5.29 6.87 -1.63
CA VAL A 57 6.08 7.70 -0.71
C VAL A 57 6.47 8.97 -1.46
N ASP A 58 5.88 10.11 -1.08
CA ASP A 58 6.12 11.41 -1.73
C ASP A 58 6.01 11.34 -3.27
N GLY A 59 4.96 10.69 -3.77
CA GLY A 59 4.70 10.52 -5.20
C GLY A 59 5.47 9.38 -5.89
N LYS A 60 6.37 8.69 -5.18
CA LYS A 60 7.13 7.54 -5.72
C LYS A 60 6.48 6.22 -5.31
N LYS A 61 6.15 5.39 -6.30
CA LYS A 61 5.51 4.09 -6.09
C LYS A 61 6.50 2.95 -5.86
N LEU A 62 6.15 2.06 -4.94
CA LEU A 62 6.80 0.79 -4.60
C LEU A 62 5.72 -0.31 -4.58
N ALA A 63 5.93 -1.41 -5.32
CA ALA A 63 5.03 -2.56 -5.31
C ALA A 63 5.63 -3.76 -4.57
N GLN A 64 4.82 -4.82 -4.45
CA GLN A 64 5.13 -6.10 -3.78
C GLN A 64 5.18 -5.99 -2.26
N SER A 65 4.34 -6.78 -1.59
CA SER A 65 4.16 -6.72 -0.13
C SER A 65 5.46 -6.95 0.65
N ALA A 66 6.30 -7.91 0.23
CA ALA A 66 7.57 -8.17 0.90
C ALA A 66 8.53 -6.97 0.83
N ALA A 67 8.61 -6.30 -0.33
CA ALA A 67 9.46 -5.13 -0.51
C ALA A 67 8.92 -3.94 0.30
N ILE A 68 7.60 -3.73 0.29
CA ILE A 68 6.92 -2.71 1.09
C ILE A 68 7.19 -2.92 2.58
N ASN A 69 6.98 -4.14 3.09
CA ASN A 69 7.20 -4.46 4.51
C ASN A 69 8.66 -4.25 4.92
N GLN A 70 9.62 -4.70 4.10
CA GLN A 70 11.05 -4.49 4.37
C GLN A 70 11.46 -3.03 4.33
N TYR A 71 10.87 -2.24 3.43
CA TYR A 71 11.11 -0.80 3.36
C TYR A 71 10.61 -0.11 4.63
N LEU A 72 9.34 -0.37 5.00
CA LEU A 72 8.70 0.23 6.17
C LEU A 72 9.43 -0.14 7.48
N ALA A 73 9.72 -1.42 7.69
CA ALA A 73 10.45 -1.90 8.87
C ALA A 73 11.91 -1.41 8.98
N LYS A 74 12.45 -0.76 7.94
CA LYS A 74 13.74 -0.06 7.99
C LYS A 74 13.59 1.43 8.25
N GLN A 75 12.43 2.02 7.96
CA GLN A 75 12.16 3.43 8.23
C GLN A 75 11.80 3.67 9.70
N PHE A 76 11.22 2.68 10.35
CA PHE A 76 10.79 2.68 11.74
C PHE A 76 10.83 1.26 12.30
#